data_AF-A0A6P1VW65-F1
#
_entry.id   AF-A0A6P1VW65-F1
#
_cell.length_a   1.000
_cell.length_b   1.000
_cell.length_c   1.000
_cell.angle_alpha   90.00
_cell.angle_beta   90.00
_cell.angle_gamma   90.00
#
_symmetry.space_group_name_H-M   'P 1'
#
loop_
_entity.id
_entity.type
_entity.pdbx_description
1 polymer ?
#
loop_
_entity_poly.entity_id
_entity_poly.type
_entity_poly.pdbx_seq_one_letter_code
_entity_poly.pdbx_strand_id
1 'polypeptide(L)'
;MPTTRRHFLKLSGLSGLAITAGLAELHAGNAIPLAENDYDLIIVGATPGGIMAAVAASRLGKKSLILERTAHIGGLPANGLGATDIATRGATGGLFLEFVQRIRAHYVGKYGADSQQVKDCSDGYHFEPSVAARIFADFLKESPNATVLTMRQFDFEPENLTIQNNKIEGIRVTDRNTKKAETYRGRFFIDATYEGDLIAAAGVPFFLGREGKSDYNEVGAGRVYKYWAGPEGPGSTFQGDNAVQSYNYRLCVTNDPTIRVKIQKPARYNREEYVSLIDDVKTGTYTGVAMMKLTDAQKVENQRRAKAGSPPDMPGMPKGIAWLTNMVKLPNGKNDGNNQHHAFISTDLPEENWPYPTSGWEWRDRFAQRLRDYTEGLFYFAQNDSELPDWFRKECAEWGWAKDEYTDNGHFPRQLYVREGRRMKGKYIFKAQDAQPVRPGERPPLHPDSITASHYALDSHAVRKREAGRIHLDGFISYPSAVYTVPFRVIVPDSPLENLLAPVPASATHIGFSTLRMEPCWMALGQAAGTAAALCVQKSQSVHELAVPELQSALLQQKAILVYSKGMATTDPNFEANQLATLKGK
;
A
#
# COMPACT_ATOMS: atom_id res chain seq x y z
N MET A 1 22.71 6.52 33.40
CA MET A 1 22.93 7.86 32.83
C MET A 1 24.37 7.89 32.32
N PRO A 2 24.60 8.27 31.05
CA PRO A 2 24.45 9.67 30.62
C PRO A 2 23.61 9.86 29.35
N THR A 3 23.14 11.09 29.22
CA THR A 3 22.30 11.70 28.20
C THR A 3 23.14 12.28 27.06
N THR A 4 22.75 12.03 25.80
CA THR A 4 23.36 12.68 24.62
C THR A 4 22.32 13.44 23.80
N ARG A 5 22.38 14.76 23.97
CA ARG A 5 22.12 15.88 23.03
C ARG A 5 21.32 15.58 21.75
N ARG A 6 20.09 16.09 21.69
CA ARG A 6 19.39 16.48 20.44
C ARG A 6 19.68 17.93 20.11
N HIS A 7 20.13 18.20 18.89
CA HIS A 7 20.24 19.55 18.33
C HIS A 7 18.85 20.09 17.97
N PHE A 8 18.46 21.18 18.61
CA PHE A 8 17.38 22.08 18.22
C PHE A 8 18.04 23.36 17.71
N LEU A 9 17.79 23.78 16.48
CA LEU A 9 18.05 25.16 16.06
C LEU A 9 16.73 25.92 16.04
N LYS A 10 16.62 26.88 16.97
CA LYS A 10 15.69 28.02 16.93
C LYS A 10 16.48 29.22 16.39
N LEU A 11 15.90 29.96 15.45
CA LEU A 11 16.35 31.31 15.10
C LEU A 11 15.29 32.31 15.55
N SER A 12 15.67 33.14 16.50
CA SER A 12 14.97 34.34 16.95
C SER A 12 15.77 35.56 16.49
N GLY A 13 15.11 36.50 15.83
CA GLY A 13 15.62 37.85 15.58
C GLY A 13 14.47 38.85 15.68
N LEU A 14 14.47 39.62 16.76
CA LEU A 14 13.57 40.74 17.05
C LEU A 14 14.26 42.05 16.65
N SER A 15 13.56 42.92 15.93
CA SER A 15 13.52 44.38 16.21
C SER A 15 12.74 45.15 15.15
N GLY A 16 11.80 46.01 15.57
CA GLY A 16 11.35 47.17 14.78
C GLY A 16 9.85 47.45 14.81
N LEU A 17 9.39 48.23 15.79
CA LEU A 17 8.04 48.82 15.87
C LEU A 17 7.75 49.80 14.71
N ALA A 18 6.52 49.79 14.20
CA ALA A 18 5.76 51.01 13.91
C ALA A 18 4.25 50.69 13.92
N ILE A 19 3.54 51.31 14.86
CA ILE A 19 2.08 51.28 15.01
C ILE A 19 1.52 52.42 14.15
N THR A 20 0.64 52.11 13.21
CA THR A 20 -0.36 53.06 12.70
C THR A 20 -1.70 52.35 12.55
N ALA A 21 -2.67 52.84 13.32
CA ALA A 21 -4.05 52.39 13.32
C ALA A 21 -4.73 52.73 11.98
N GLY A 22 -5.39 51.74 11.40
CA GLY A 22 -6.32 51.90 10.29
C GLY A 22 -7.49 50.95 10.50
N LEU A 23 -8.66 51.51 10.81
CA LEU A 23 -9.94 50.82 10.83
C LEU A 23 -10.20 50.18 9.46
N ALA A 24 -10.28 48.85 9.40
CA ALA A 24 -10.75 48.12 8.23
C ALA A 24 -12.10 47.48 8.56
N GLU A 25 -13.12 47.94 7.85
CA GLU A 25 -14.49 47.46 7.89
C GLU A 25 -14.57 45.95 7.57
N LEU A 26 -15.26 45.20 8.43
CA LEU A 26 -15.67 43.82 8.16
C LEU A 26 -16.66 43.79 7.00
N HIS A 27 -16.17 43.62 5.79
CA HIS A 27 -17.01 43.21 4.66
C HIS A 27 -17.15 41.69 4.68
N ALA A 28 -18.41 41.24 4.74
CA ALA A 28 -18.79 39.85 4.55
C ALA A 28 -18.14 39.31 3.27
N GLY A 29 -17.35 38.24 3.41
CA GLY A 29 -16.61 37.62 2.32
C GLY A 29 -17.56 37.05 1.28
N ASN A 30 -17.75 37.79 0.19
CA ASN A 30 -18.24 37.23 -1.06
C ASN A 30 -17.22 36.18 -1.53
N ALA A 31 -17.66 34.93 -1.64
CA ALA A 31 -16.86 33.86 -2.21
C ALA A 31 -16.35 34.29 -3.59
N ILE A 32 -15.03 34.38 -3.74
CA ILE A 32 -14.39 34.70 -5.02
C ILE A 32 -14.83 33.63 -6.04
N PRO A 33 -15.41 34.01 -7.20
CA PRO A 33 -15.73 33.06 -8.25
C PRO A 33 -14.47 32.32 -8.68
N LEU A 34 -14.53 31.00 -8.81
CA LEU A 34 -13.44 30.19 -9.33
C LEU A 34 -13.09 30.69 -10.74
N ALA A 35 -11.80 30.93 -11.01
CA ALA A 35 -11.35 31.07 -12.39
C ALA A 35 -11.61 29.75 -13.14
N GLU A 36 -11.77 29.80 -14.46
CA GLU A 36 -12.13 28.64 -15.30
C GLU A 36 -11.22 27.40 -15.10
N ASN A 37 -9.99 27.63 -14.62
CA ASN A 37 -8.95 26.63 -14.35
C ASN A 37 -8.77 26.23 -12.87
N ASP A 38 -9.61 26.71 -11.96
CA ASP A 38 -9.54 26.31 -10.55
C ASP A 38 -10.31 24.99 -10.32
N TYR A 39 -9.89 24.23 -9.31
CA TYR A 39 -10.48 22.95 -8.91
C TYR A 39 -11.02 23.02 -7.48
N ASP A 40 -12.09 22.28 -7.19
CA ASP A 40 -12.51 22.10 -5.80
C ASP A 40 -11.48 21.24 -5.05
N LEU A 41 -10.97 20.19 -5.70
CA LEU A 41 -9.99 19.26 -5.12
C LEU A 41 -8.81 19.06 -6.07
N ILE A 42 -7.59 19.05 -5.52
CA ILE A 42 -6.39 18.53 -6.18
C ILE A 42 -5.93 17.28 -5.44
N ILE A 43 -5.72 16.20 -6.19
CA ILE A 43 -5.35 14.88 -5.69
C ILE A 43 -4.00 14.51 -6.29
N VAL A 44 -3.00 14.25 -5.46
CA VAL A 44 -1.68 13.81 -5.91
C VAL A 44 -1.63 12.29 -5.87
N GLY A 45 -1.44 11.65 -7.02
CA GLY A 45 -1.39 10.20 -7.20
C GLY A 45 -2.71 9.58 -7.69
N ALA A 46 -2.66 8.86 -8.81
CA ALA A 46 -3.77 8.04 -9.32
C ALA A 46 -3.71 6.59 -8.79
N THR A 47 -3.41 6.43 -7.50
CA THR A 47 -3.57 5.16 -6.79
C THR A 47 -5.07 4.83 -6.65
N PRO A 48 -5.45 3.60 -6.27
CA PRO A 48 -6.85 3.29 -6.01
C PRO A 48 -7.49 4.26 -5.01
N GLY A 49 -6.78 4.67 -3.95
CA GLY A 49 -7.25 5.69 -3.01
C GLY A 49 -7.52 7.06 -3.68
N GLY A 50 -6.61 7.53 -4.54
CA GLY A 50 -6.77 8.81 -5.25
C GLY A 50 -7.92 8.79 -6.26
N ILE A 51 -8.07 7.68 -6.99
CA ILE A 51 -9.18 7.49 -7.93
C ILE A 51 -10.51 7.44 -7.17
N MET A 52 -10.61 6.70 -6.07
CA MET A 52 -11.82 6.65 -5.26
C MET A 52 -12.18 8.02 -4.66
N ALA A 53 -11.18 8.82 -4.28
CA ALA A 53 -11.42 10.19 -3.82
C ALA A 53 -12.03 11.07 -4.92
N ALA A 54 -11.51 11.01 -6.15
CA ALA A 54 -12.04 11.76 -7.29
C ALA A 54 -13.46 11.32 -7.66
N VAL A 55 -13.74 10.01 -7.68
CA VAL A 55 -15.07 9.46 -7.95
C VAL A 55 -16.08 9.92 -6.89
N ALA A 56 -15.72 9.81 -5.61
CA ALA A 56 -16.57 10.25 -4.51
C ALA A 56 -16.87 11.76 -4.56
N ALA A 57 -15.85 12.58 -4.86
CA ALA A 57 -16.01 14.01 -5.04
C ALA A 57 -16.90 14.35 -6.25
N SER A 58 -16.72 13.65 -7.38
CA SER A 58 -17.55 13.82 -8.58
C SER A 58 -19.02 13.47 -8.33
N ARG A 59 -19.31 12.43 -7.54
CA ARG A 59 -20.68 12.06 -7.12
C ARG A 59 -21.35 13.14 -6.27
N LEU A 60 -20.57 13.99 -5.60
CA LEU A 60 -21.03 15.17 -4.86
C LEU A 60 -20.93 16.47 -5.68
N GLY A 61 -20.75 16.36 -7.00
CA GLY A 61 -20.74 17.47 -7.93
C GLY A 61 -19.48 18.34 -7.87
N LYS A 62 -18.38 17.85 -7.30
CA LYS A 62 -17.12 18.61 -7.16
C LYS A 62 -16.16 18.35 -8.29
N LYS A 63 -15.52 19.42 -8.78
CA LYS A 63 -14.48 19.36 -9.82
C LYS A 63 -13.15 18.98 -9.19
N SER A 64 -12.55 17.87 -9.63
CA SER A 64 -11.28 17.38 -9.11
C SER A 64 -10.20 17.26 -10.20
N LEU A 65 -8.96 17.46 -9.81
CA LEU A 65 -7.76 17.21 -10.63
C LEU A 65 -6.91 16.14 -9.98
N ILE A 66 -6.66 15.04 -10.69
CA ILE A 66 -5.66 14.04 -10.31
C ILE A 66 -4.36 14.32 -11.07
N LEU A 67 -3.26 14.43 -10.33
CA LEU A 67 -1.90 14.59 -10.85
C LEU A 67 -1.18 13.25 -10.70
N GLU A 68 -0.97 12.55 -11.81
CA GLU A 68 -0.33 11.23 -11.85
C GLU A 68 1.05 11.34 -12.48
N ARG A 69 2.07 10.85 -11.77
CA ARG A 69 3.47 10.93 -12.21
C ARG A 69 3.74 10.12 -13.47
N THR A 70 3.13 8.96 -13.60
CA THR A 70 3.38 8.00 -14.67
C THR A 70 2.39 8.19 -15.82
N ALA A 71 2.53 7.39 -16.88
CA ALA A 71 1.57 7.34 -17.97
C ALA A 71 0.34 6.48 -17.64
N HIS A 72 0.30 5.84 -16.47
CA HIS A 72 -0.68 4.81 -16.12
C HIS A 72 -1.32 5.09 -14.76
N ILE A 73 -2.60 4.77 -14.66
CA ILE A 73 -3.39 4.92 -13.44
C ILE A 73 -3.62 3.56 -12.77
N GLY A 74 -4.15 3.57 -11.55
CA GLY A 74 -4.68 2.40 -10.88
C GLY A 74 -3.72 1.72 -9.90
N GLY A 75 -2.55 2.32 -9.64
CA GLY A 75 -1.58 1.86 -8.64
C GLY A 75 -1.28 0.36 -8.71
N LEU A 76 -1.16 -0.30 -7.56
CA LEU A 76 -0.76 -1.70 -7.48
C LEU A 76 -1.73 -2.71 -8.11
N PRO A 77 -3.06 -2.55 -8.03
CA PRO A 77 -3.96 -3.47 -8.74
C PRO A 77 -3.77 -3.47 -10.27
N ALA A 78 -3.40 -2.33 -10.85
CA ALA A 78 -2.99 -2.23 -12.26
C ALA A 78 -1.52 -2.64 -12.51
N ASN A 79 -0.73 -2.81 -11.45
CA ASN A 79 0.70 -3.11 -11.47
C ASN A 79 1.05 -4.37 -10.65
N GLY A 80 0.18 -5.38 -10.73
CA GLY A 80 0.51 -6.77 -10.43
C GLY A 80 -0.12 -7.34 -9.17
N LEU A 81 -0.71 -6.50 -8.31
CA LEU A 81 -1.52 -6.96 -7.17
C LEU A 81 -2.88 -7.43 -7.69
N GLY A 82 -2.88 -8.59 -8.32
CA GLY A 82 -4.04 -9.23 -8.92
C GLY A 82 -4.92 -9.97 -7.91
N ALA A 83 -4.42 -10.28 -6.71
CA ALA A 83 -5.18 -10.88 -5.62
C ALA A 83 -5.33 -9.90 -4.45
N THR A 84 -6.57 -9.50 -4.18
CA THR A 84 -6.86 -8.46 -3.20
C THR A 84 -6.64 -8.96 -1.76
N ASP A 85 -5.80 -8.24 -1.01
CA ASP A 85 -5.42 -8.54 0.37
C ASP A 85 -6.54 -8.17 1.37
N ILE A 86 -7.54 -9.05 1.50
CA ILE A 86 -8.62 -8.93 2.49
C ILE A 86 -9.06 -10.31 3.02
N ALA A 87 -8.99 -10.47 4.34
CA ALA A 87 -9.29 -11.75 4.99
C ALA A 87 -10.80 -11.98 5.20
N THR A 88 -11.57 -10.91 5.44
CA THR A 88 -13.04 -11.00 5.56
C THR A 88 -13.72 -10.24 4.43
N ARG A 89 -14.24 -11.00 3.46
CA ARG A 89 -15.02 -10.45 2.35
C ARG A 89 -16.25 -9.70 2.88
N GLY A 90 -16.49 -8.54 2.30
CA GLY A 90 -17.55 -7.62 2.73
C GLY A 90 -17.25 -6.86 4.02
N ALA A 91 -16.05 -6.97 4.62
CA ALA A 91 -15.65 -6.06 5.70
C ALA A 91 -15.49 -4.61 5.22
N THR A 92 -15.04 -4.45 3.97
CA THR A 92 -14.90 -3.16 3.29
C THR A 92 -15.96 -3.04 2.21
N GLY A 93 -16.71 -1.93 2.21
CA GLY A 93 -17.84 -1.66 1.32
C GLY A 93 -17.58 -0.54 0.31
N GLY A 94 -18.65 0.14 -0.10
CA GLY A 94 -18.58 1.34 -0.93
C GLY A 94 -17.95 1.11 -2.30
N LEU A 95 -17.10 2.03 -2.73
CA LEU A 95 -16.44 1.98 -4.03
C LEU A 95 -15.51 0.78 -4.21
N PHE A 96 -14.93 0.25 -3.13
CA PHE A 96 -14.17 -1.01 -3.21
C PHE A 96 -15.07 -2.19 -3.57
N LEU A 97 -16.26 -2.28 -2.96
CA LEU A 97 -17.23 -3.33 -3.30
C LEU A 97 -17.70 -3.20 -4.75
N GLU A 98 -17.92 -1.97 -5.22
CA GLU A 98 -18.26 -1.71 -6.61
C GLU A 98 -17.14 -2.14 -7.58
N PHE A 99 -15.87 -1.90 -7.22
CA PHE A 99 -14.72 -2.36 -7.99
C PHE A 99 -14.70 -3.89 -8.16
N VAL A 100 -14.78 -4.65 -7.06
CA VAL A 100 -14.77 -6.13 -7.16
C VAL A 100 -16.01 -6.67 -7.89
N GLN A 101 -17.17 -6.02 -7.74
CA GLN A 101 -18.36 -6.38 -8.51
C GLN A 101 -18.19 -6.15 -10.01
N ARG A 102 -17.56 -5.04 -10.42
CA ARG A 102 -17.23 -4.75 -11.82
C ARG A 102 -16.20 -5.74 -12.37
N ILE A 103 -15.21 -6.17 -11.57
CA ILE A 103 -14.27 -7.24 -11.95
C ILE A 103 -15.03 -8.52 -12.26
N ARG A 104 -15.89 -8.97 -11.34
CA ARG A 104 -16.70 -10.17 -11.55
C ARG A 104 -17.57 -10.03 -12.79
N ALA A 105 -18.24 -8.90 -12.97
CA ALA A 105 -19.09 -8.61 -14.11
C ALA A 105 -18.31 -8.67 -15.44
N HIS A 106 -17.06 -8.19 -15.47
CA HIS A 106 -16.20 -8.32 -16.63
C HIS A 106 -16.02 -9.78 -17.07
N TYR A 107 -15.63 -10.66 -16.13
CA TYR A 107 -15.41 -12.06 -16.44
C TYR A 107 -16.70 -12.79 -16.81
N VAL A 108 -17.81 -12.49 -16.13
CA VAL A 108 -19.14 -13.04 -16.49
C VAL A 108 -19.53 -12.61 -17.90
N GLY A 109 -19.40 -11.31 -18.22
CA GLY A 109 -19.77 -10.79 -19.54
C GLY A 109 -18.89 -11.32 -20.68
N LYS A 110 -17.61 -11.55 -20.41
CA LYS A 110 -16.65 -12.01 -21.44
C LYS A 110 -16.64 -13.54 -21.64
N TYR A 111 -16.81 -14.31 -20.57
CA TYR A 111 -16.61 -15.78 -20.61
C TYR A 111 -17.87 -16.58 -20.24
N GLY A 112 -18.93 -15.95 -19.72
CA GLY A 112 -20.11 -16.61 -19.19
C GLY A 112 -19.99 -16.95 -17.70
N ALA A 113 -21.14 -17.04 -17.02
CA ALA A 113 -21.22 -17.15 -15.56
C ALA A 113 -20.58 -18.43 -14.98
N ASP A 114 -20.60 -19.54 -15.73
CA ASP A 114 -20.08 -20.84 -15.27
C ASP A 114 -18.63 -21.11 -15.68
N SER A 115 -17.98 -20.14 -16.34
CA SER A 115 -16.63 -20.27 -16.86
C SER A 115 -15.58 -20.45 -15.77
N GLN A 116 -14.43 -21.04 -16.14
CA GLN A 116 -13.31 -21.18 -15.22
C GLN A 116 -12.77 -19.82 -14.77
N GLN A 117 -12.82 -18.80 -15.62
CA GLN A 117 -12.39 -17.43 -15.33
C GLN A 117 -13.24 -16.79 -14.23
N VAL A 118 -14.55 -17.03 -14.21
CA VAL A 118 -15.43 -16.53 -13.14
C VAL A 118 -15.14 -17.23 -11.81
N LYS A 119 -14.80 -18.53 -11.83
CA LYS A 119 -14.36 -19.24 -10.64
C LYS A 119 -13.01 -18.72 -10.14
N ASP A 120 -12.06 -18.52 -11.06
CA ASP A 120 -10.70 -18.08 -10.76
C ASP A 120 -10.63 -16.61 -10.32
N CYS A 121 -11.56 -15.77 -10.79
CA CYS A 121 -11.64 -14.37 -10.32
C CYS A 121 -12.17 -14.26 -8.89
N SER A 122 -12.66 -15.36 -8.31
CA SER A 122 -13.00 -15.50 -6.90
C SER A 122 -13.94 -14.38 -6.42
N ASP A 123 -15.11 -14.25 -7.06
CA ASP A 123 -16.07 -13.16 -6.86
C ASP A 123 -15.52 -11.75 -7.14
N GLY A 124 -14.52 -11.66 -8.00
CA GLY A 124 -13.88 -10.42 -8.43
C GLY A 124 -12.76 -9.92 -7.53
N TYR A 125 -12.36 -10.71 -6.52
CA TYR A 125 -11.20 -10.40 -5.66
C TYR A 125 -9.87 -10.76 -6.33
N HIS A 126 -9.90 -11.58 -7.38
CA HIS A 126 -8.74 -11.96 -8.18
C HIS A 126 -8.93 -11.49 -9.63
N PHE A 127 -7.90 -10.90 -10.23
CA PHE A 127 -7.99 -10.30 -11.56
C PHE A 127 -6.63 -10.11 -12.24
N GLU A 128 -6.68 -10.00 -13.55
CA GLU A 128 -5.56 -9.55 -14.36
C GLU A 128 -5.30 -8.04 -14.17
N PRO A 129 -4.04 -7.60 -14.12
CA PRO A 129 -3.73 -6.17 -13.94
C PRO A 129 -4.33 -5.26 -15.01
N SER A 130 -4.32 -5.71 -16.28
CA SER A 130 -4.99 -5.02 -17.39
C SER A 130 -6.51 -4.84 -17.18
N VAL A 131 -7.16 -5.79 -16.51
CA VAL A 131 -8.59 -5.72 -16.18
C VAL A 131 -8.85 -4.69 -15.09
N ALA A 132 -8.02 -4.64 -14.04
CA ALA A 132 -8.11 -3.60 -13.02
C ALA A 132 -7.87 -2.20 -13.58
N ALA A 133 -6.84 -2.03 -14.41
CA ALA A 133 -6.52 -0.75 -15.07
C ALA A 133 -7.71 -0.21 -15.88
N ARG A 134 -8.39 -1.08 -16.65
CA ARG A 134 -9.58 -0.71 -17.42
C ARG A 134 -10.74 -0.29 -16.52
N ILE A 135 -11.00 -1.01 -15.43
CA ILE A 135 -12.12 -0.66 -14.53
C ILE A 135 -11.88 0.68 -13.83
N PHE A 136 -10.63 0.98 -13.45
CA PHE A 136 -10.31 2.32 -12.94
C PHE A 136 -10.50 3.42 -13.99
N ALA A 137 -10.16 3.14 -15.25
CA ALA A 137 -10.45 4.06 -16.35
C ALA A 137 -11.96 4.26 -16.54
N ASP A 138 -12.76 3.20 -16.40
CA ASP A 138 -14.23 3.27 -16.47
C ASP A 138 -14.79 4.14 -15.33
N PHE A 139 -14.32 3.96 -14.09
CA PHE A 139 -14.70 4.80 -12.93
C PHE A 139 -14.46 6.30 -13.20
N LEU A 140 -13.31 6.66 -13.76
CA LEU A 140 -12.96 8.05 -14.06
C LEU A 140 -13.75 8.58 -15.26
N LYS A 141 -13.95 7.77 -16.30
CA LYS A 141 -14.75 8.13 -17.47
C LYS A 141 -16.21 8.42 -17.09
N GLU A 142 -16.75 7.68 -16.13
CA GLU A 142 -18.10 7.86 -15.59
C GLU A 142 -18.18 9.03 -14.57
N SER A 143 -17.06 9.67 -14.26
CA SER A 143 -16.95 10.79 -13.32
C SER A 143 -16.65 12.09 -14.08
N PRO A 144 -17.68 12.78 -14.63
CA PRO A 144 -17.48 13.91 -15.56
C PRO A 144 -16.77 15.12 -14.93
N ASN A 145 -16.74 15.21 -13.60
CA ASN A 145 -16.07 16.28 -12.88
C ASN A 145 -14.62 15.93 -12.48
N ALA A 146 -14.12 14.75 -12.84
CA ALA A 146 -12.75 14.33 -12.57
C ALA A 146 -11.86 14.52 -13.80
N THR A 147 -10.83 15.35 -13.67
CA THR A 147 -9.76 15.50 -14.66
C THR A 147 -8.55 14.71 -14.20
N VAL A 148 -7.91 13.95 -15.10
CA VAL A 148 -6.65 13.25 -14.80
C VAL A 148 -5.58 13.73 -15.76
N LEU A 149 -4.46 14.20 -15.19
CA LEU A 149 -3.27 14.57 -15.94
C LEU A 149 -2.14 13.60 -15.57
N THR A 150 -1.82 12.71 -16.50
CA THR A 150 -0.67 11.81 -16.41
C THR A 150 0.63 12.56 -16.73
N MET A 151 1.75 11.95 -16.37
CA MET A 151 3.10 12.53 -16.50
C MET A 151 3.32 13.82 -15.69
N ARG A 152 2.47 14.13 -14.70
CA ARG A 152 2.62 15.28 -13.80
C ARG A 152 3.31 14.83 -12.51
N GLN A 153 4.58 15.16 -12.40
CA GLN A 153 5.41 14.87 -11.24
C GLN A 153 5.25 15.97 -10.20
N PHE A 154 4.83 15.59 -9.00
CA PHE A 154 4.99 16.42 -7.82
C PHE A 154 6.25 15.98 -7.06
N ASP A 155 7.01 16.95 -6.55
CA ASP A 155 8.21 16.74 -5.76
C ASP A 155 7.99 17.32 -4.35
N PHE A 156 8.56 16.68 -3.33
CA PHE A 156 8.21 16.91 -1.92
C PHE A 156 8.80 18.21 -1.33
N GLU A 157 9.51 19.01 -2.11
CA GLU A 157 10.12 20.24 -1.63
C GLU A 157 9.05 21.32 -1.35
N PRO A 158 9.15 22.06 -0.23
CA PRO A 158 8.13 23.04 0.18
C PRO A 158 7.85 24.15 -0.83
N GLU A 159 8.85 24.55 -1.64
CA GLU A 159 8.69 25.56 -2.69
C GLU A 159 7.69 25.15 -3.80
N ASN A 160 7.34 23.87 -3.88
CA ASN A 160 6.32 23.39 -4.81
C ASN A 160 4.89 23.64 -4.30
N LEU A 161 4.72 24.22 -3.12
CA LEU A 161 3.42 24.63 -2.57
C LEU A 161 3.38 26.13 -2.30
N THR A 162 2.23 26.74 -2.55
CA THR A 162 1.89 28.06 -2.03
C THR A 162 0.93 27.88 -0.87
N ILE A 163 1.36 28.24 0.34
CA ILE A 163 0.56 28.13 1.57
C ILE A 163 0.35 29.52 2.15
N GLN A 164 -0.90 29.91 2.38
CA GLN A 164 -1.29 31.17 3.00
C GLN A 164 -2.39 30.93 4.02
N ASN A 165 -2.30 31.56 5.20
CA ASN A 165 -3.32 31.47 6.25
C ASN A 165 -3.77 30.02 6.55
N ASN A 166 -2.80 29.11 6.71
CA ASN A 166 -3.02 27.68 6.94
C ASN A 166 -3.79 26.94 5.82
N LYS A 167 -3.83 27.49 4.61
CA LYS A 167 -4.42 26.83 3.43
C LYS A 167 -3.38 26.69 2.35
N ILE A 168 -3.32 25.51 1.75
CA ILE A 168 -2.63 25.31 0.49
C ILE A 168 -3.50 25.97 -0.58
N GLU A 169 -2.94 26.86 -1.40
CA GLU A 169 -3.66 27.55 -2.48
C GLU A 169 -3.28 27.02 -3.86
N GLY A 170 -2.05 26.53 -3.99
CA GLY A 170 -1.53 26.08 -5.26
C GLY A 170 -0.39 25.08 -5.14
N ILE A 171 -0.28 24.26 -6.17
CA ILE A 171 0.72 23.21 -6.31
C ILE A 171 1.48 23.41 -7.62
N ARG A 172 2.80 23.28 -7.57
CA ARG A 172 3.68 23.29 -8.74
C ARG A 172 4.11 21.86 -9.04
N VAL A 173 3.98 21.45 -10.29
CA VAL A 173 4.39 20.14 -10.78
C VAL A 173 5.26 20.27 -12.03
N THR A 174 6.00 19.22 -12.36
CA THR A 174 6.74 19.11 -13.62
C THR A 174 5.98 18.20 -14.58
N ASP A 175 5.67 18.69 -15.79
CA ASP A 175 5.27 17.82 -16.90
C ASP A 175 6.51 17.07 -17.39
N ARG A 176 6.55 15.77 -17.17
CA ARG A 176 7.69 14.92 -17.51
C ARG A 176 7.90 14.77 -19.01
N ASN A 177 6.89 15.04 -19.84
CA ASN A 177 7.00 15.00 -21.30
C ASN A 177 7.76 16.24 -21.82
N THR A 178 7.38 17.43 -21.34
CA THR A 178 7.94 18.70 -21.82
C THR A 178 9.05 19.27 -20.94
N LYS A 179 9.25 18.72 -19.73
CA LYS A 179 10.13 19.24 -18.67
C LYS A 179 9.77 20.63 -18.17
N LYS A 180 8.56 21.12 -18.49
CA LYS A 180 8.07 22.41 -18.04
C LYS A 180 7.38 22.28 -16.70
N ALA A 181 7.47 23.34 -15.90
CA ALA A 181 6.69 23.45 -14.69
C ALA A 181 5.28 23.97 -15.00
N GLU A 182 4.29 23.39 -14.34
CA GLU A 182 2.88 23.76 -14.39
C GLU A 182 2.43 24.08 -12.96
N THR A 183 1.52 25.05 -12.79
CA THR A 183 0.93 25.39 -11.49
C THR A 183 -0.57 25.24 -11.55
N TYR A 184 -1.14 24.60 -10.54
CA TYR A 184 -2.59 24.39 -10.41
C TYR A 184 -3.09 24.95 -9.07
N ARG A 185 -4.31 25.47 -9.06
CA ARG A 185 -4.97 26.02 -7.87
C ARG A 185 -6.15 25.15 -7.46
N GLY A 186 -6.30 24.96 -6.16
CA GLY A 186 -7.31 24.07 -5.58
C GLY A 186 -7.84 24.62 -4.27
N ARG A 187 -9.09 24.31 -3.93
CA ARG A 187 -9.67 24.65 -2.62
C ARG A 187 -9.30 23.64 -1.54
N PHE A 188 -9.02 22.39 -1.94
CA PHE A 188 -8.70 21.28 -1.05
C PHE A 188 -7.68 20.34 -1.71
N PHE A 189 -6.82 19.72 -0.90
CA PHE A 189 -5.71 18.88 -1.36
C PHE A 189 -5.76 17.50 -0.71
N ILE A 190 -5.44 16.47 -1.49
CA ILE A 190 -5.40 15.08 -1.03
C ILE A 190 -4.07 14.45 -1.44
N ASP A 191 -3.32 13.95 -0.45
CA ASP A 191 -2.15 13.10 -0.70
C ASP A 191 -2.59 11.64 -0.79
N ALA A 192 -2.70 11.15 -2.02
CA ALA A 192 -3.03 9.76 -2.32
C ALA A 192 -1.83 8.97 -2.85
N THR A 193 -0.61 9.47 -2.64
CA THR A 193 0.63 8.80 -3.06
C THR A 193 1.04 7.72 -2.06
N TYR A 194 1.74 6.68 -2.51
CA TYR A 194 2.32 5.68 -1.60
C TYR A 194 3.51 6.26 -0.82
N GLU A 195 4.10 7.34 -1.34
CA GLU A 195 5.32 7.99 -0.87
C GLU A 195 5.06 9.01 0.26
N GLY A 196 3.92 9.70 0.22
CA GLY A 196 3.58 10.79 1.12
C GLY A 196 4.35 12.09 0.82
N ASP A 197 4.52 12.43 -0.46
CA ASP A 197 5.29 13.61 -0.87
C ASP A 197 4.55 14.93 -0.60
N LEU A 198 3.22 14.95 -0.73
CA LEU A 198 2.42 16.18 -0.51
C LEU A 198 2.35 16.53 0.97
N ILE A 199 2.17 15.56 1.87
CA ILE A 199 2.24 15.82 3.31
C ILE A 199 3.63 16.33 3.74
N ALA A 200 4.69 15.86 3.07
CA ALA A 200 6.06 16.29 3.35
C ALA A 200 6.31 17.74 2.89
N ALA A 201 5.92 18.08 1.66
CA ALA A 201 6.01 19.44 1.13
C ALA A 201 5.20 20.44 1.97
N ALA A 202 4.05 19.99 2.49
CA ALA A 202 3.17 20.80 3.34
C ALA A 202 3.69 20.97 4.77
N GLY A 203 4.84 20.39 5.13
CA GLY A 203 5.43 20.49 6.46
C GLY A 203 4.68 19.72 7.54
N VAL A 204 3.83 18.75 7.16
CA VAL A 204 3.14 17.89 8.12
C VAL A 204 4.16 16.91 8.73
N PRO A 205 4.23 16.77 10.06
CA PRO A 205 5.13 15.79 10.66
C PRO A 205 4.78 14.36 10.20
N PHE A 206 5.79 13.50 10.08
CA PHE A 206 5.59 12.10 9.69
C PHE A 206 6.60 11.19 10.41
N PHE A 207 6.29 9.89 10.40
CA PHE A 207 7.12 8.82 10.92
C PHE A 207 7.80 8.07 9.75
N LEU A 208 8.97 7.51 10.05
CA LEU A 208 9.70 6.57 9.20
C LEU A 208 10.24 5.44 10.07
N GLY A 209 10.43 4.28 9.46
CA GLY A 209 11.04 3.13 10.12
C GLY A 209 10.09 2.46 11.11
N ARG A 210 10.65 1.88 12.17
CA ARG A 210 9.92 1.06 13.15
C ARG A 210 10.01 1.67 14.53
N GLU A 211 8.84 1.84 15.15
CA GLU A 211 8.76 2.14 16.57
C GLU A 211 9.18 0.93 17.42
N GLY A 212 9.77 1.20 18.58
CA GLY A 212 10.15 0.17 19.53
C GLY A 212 8.97 -0.27 20.39
N LYS A 213 9.09 -1.45 21.01
CA LYS A 213 8.05 -1.96 21.92
C LYS A 213 7.82 -1.04 23.12
N SER A 214 8.82 -0.26 23.53
CA SER A 214 8.66 0.74 24.60
C SER A 214 7.76 1.92 24.22
N ASP A 215 7.57 2.19 22.93
CA ASP A 215 6.85 3.40 22.47
C ASP A 215 5.33 3.21 22.56
N TYR A 216 4.84 2.03 22.14
CA TYR A 216 3.39 1.73 22.06
C TYR A 216 3.00 0.33 22.58
N ASN A 217 3.96 -0.47 23.07
CA ASN A 217 3.75 -1.85 23.53
C ASN A 217 3.02 -2.73 22.52
N GLU A 218 3.36 -2.59 21.24
CA GLU A 218 2.78 -3.36 20.14
C GLU A 218 3.47 -4.72 19.98
N VAL A 219 2.71 -5.71 19.48
CA VAL A 219 3.27 -6.99 19.05
C VAL A 219 4.20 -6.77 17.86
N GLY A 220 5.32 -7.48 17.80
CA GLY A 220 6.24 -7.37 16.66
C GLY A 220 6.97 -6.05 16.51
N ALA A 221 6.83 -5.11 17.45
CA ALA A 221 7.48 -3.80 17.38
C ALA A 221 9.01 -3.88 17.52
N GLY A 222 9.71 -3.03 16.79
CA GLY A 222 11.16 -2.94 16.73
C GLY A 222 11.83 -4.10 15.99
N ARG A 223 13.09 -4.36 16.34
CA ARG A 223 13.89 -5.45 15.77
C ARG A 223 13.45 -6.81 16.30
N VAL A 224 12.78 -7.59 15.45
CA VAL A 224 12.17 -8.88 15.78
C VAL A 224 12.59 -9.94 14.77
N TYR A 225 12.99 -11.10 15.28
CA TYR A 225 13.29 -12.30 14.51
C TYR A 225 12.24 -13.34 14.83
N LYS A 226 11.62 -13.95 13.82
CA LYS A 226 10.73 -15.09 14.00
C LYS A 226 10.67 -15.95 12.75
N TYR A 227 10.25 -17.19 12.91
CA TYR A 227 9.70 -17.95 11.79
C TYR A 227 8.39 -17.31 11.33
N TRP A 228 8.09 -17.40 10.04
CA TRP A 228 6.81 -16.92 9.52
C TRP A 228 5.65 -17.64 10.23
N ALA A 229 4.73 -16.86 10.78
CA ALA A 229 3.64 -17.33 11.66
C ALA A 229 4.06 -18.10 12.93
N GLY A 230 5.35 -18.11 13.27
CA GLY A 230 5.89 -18.73 14.48
C GLY A 230 5.96 -17.78 15.68
N PRO A 231 6.52 -18.25 16.82
CA PRO A 231 6.84 -17.38 17.95
C PRO A 231 8.04 -16.48 17.66
N GLU A 232 8.17 -15.41 18.45
CA GLU A 232 9.39 -14.58 18.48
C GLU A 232 10.60 -15.43 18.90
N GLY A 233 11.68 -15.32 18.13
CA GLY A 233 12.91 -16.08 18.28
C GLY A 233 14.05 -15.30 18.95
N PRO A 234 15.16 -15.98 19.24
CA PRO A 234 16.32 -15.40 19.90
C PRO A 234 16.94 -14.27 19.07
N GLY A 235 17.47 -13.26 19.78
CA GLY A 235 18.12 -12.10 19.20
C GLY A 235 17.18 -10.95 18.82
N SER A 236 15.88 -11.08 19.08
CA SER A 236 14.92 -9.96 19.06
C SER A 236 15.27 -8.97 20.16
N THR A 237 15.40 -7.69 19.83
CA THR A 237 15.74 -6.63 20.81
C THR A 237 14.55 -5.73 21.13
N PHE A 238 13.53 -5.72 20.28
CA PHE A 238 12.33 -4.88 20.39
C PHE A 238 12.61 -3.37 20.38
N GLN A 239 13.84 -2.98 20.02
CA GLN A 239 14.22 -1.58 19.87
C GLN A 239 13.79 -1.09 18.48
N GLY A 240 13.25 0.13 18.43
CA GLY A 240 12.94 0.81 17.18
C GLY A 240 14.21 1.19 16.41
N ASP A 241 14.06 1.37 15.10
CA ASP A 241 15.12 1.86 14.21
C ASP A 241 14.52 2.56 12.98
N ASN A 242 15.37 3.15 12.15
CA ASN A 242 14.93 3.84 10.94
C ASN A 242 14.79 2.90 9.72
N ALA A 243 14.78 1.58 9.93
CA ALA A 243 14.72 0.61 8.84
C ALA A 243 13.27 0.48 8.35
N VAL A 244 13.06 0.52 7.04
CA VAL A 244 11.74 0.36 6.41
C VAL A 244 11.64 -1.04 5.83
N GLN A 245 10.44 -1.63 5.86
CA GLN A 245 10.18 -2.94 5.26
C GLN A 245 10.53 -2.93 3.77
N SER A 246 11.04 -4.06 3.27
CA SER A 246 11.46 -4.18 1.88
C SER A 246 10.33 -3.96 0.89
N TYR A 247 10.70 -3.45 -0.28
CA TYR A 247 9.79 -3.34 -1.42
C TYR A 247 10.06 -4.47 -2.43
N ASN A 248 9.07 -4.75 -3.26
CA ASN A 248 9.18 -5.64 -4.40
C ASN A 248 8.38 -5.12 -5.60
N TYR A 249 8.37 -5.91 -6.67
CA TYR A 249 7.34 -5.83 -7.70
C TYR A 249 6.31 -6.95 -7.49
N ARG A 250 5.03 -6.64 -7.69
CA ARG A 250 3.99 -7.66 -7.82
C ARG A 250 3.96 -8.13 -9.26
N LEU A 251 4.16 -9.43 -9.50
CA LEU A 251 4.46 -9.96 -10.83
C LEU A 251 3.21 -10.58 -11.46
N CYS A 252 3.09 -10.54 -12.78
CA CYS A 252 2.11 -11.35 -13.50
C CYS A 252 2.84 -12.42 -14.31
N VAL A 253 2.76 -13.65 -13.83
CA VAL A 253 3.52 -14.80 -14.35
C VAL A 253 2.60 -15.91 -14.81
N THR A 254 3.08 -16.72 -15.75
CA THR A 254 2.32 -17.85 -16.32
C THR A 254 3.23 -19.01 -16.66
N ASN A 255 2.69 -20.21 -16.55
CA ASN A 255 3.28 -21.45 -17.06
C ASN A 255 2.59 -21.95 -18.34
N ASP A 256 1.62 -21.22 -18.88
CA ASP A 256 0.98 -21.54 -20.16
C ASP A 256 1.94 -21.18 -21.31
N PRO A 257 2.47 -22.16 -22.07
CA PRO A 257 3.46 -21.91 -23.10
C PRO A 257 2.96 -21.01 -24.24
N THR A 258 1.64 -20.85 -24.42
CA THR A 258 1.04 -20.03 -25.49
C THR A 258 1.10 -18.52 -25.19
N ILE A 259 1.11 -18.16 -23.91
CA ILE A 259 1.14 -16.78 -23.42
C ILE A 259 2.36 -16.48 -22.54
N ARG A 260 3.35 -17.38 -22.50
CA ARG A 260 4.57 -17.21 -21.69
C ARG A 260 5.69 -16.55 -22.48
N VAL A 261 6.22 -15.45 -21.93
CA VAL A 261 7.49 -14.84 -22.37
C VAL A 261 8.62 -15.30 -21.46
N LYS A 262 9.70 -15.80 -22.06
CA LYS A 262 10.88 -16.27 -21.31
C LYS A 262 11.59 -15.11 -20.62
N ILE A 263 11.99 -15.34 -19.38
CA ILE A 263 12.78 -14.40 -18.60
C ILE A 263 14.21 -14.37 -19.15
N GLN A 264 14.70 -13.17 -19.45
CA GLN A 264 16.03 -12.95 -20.01
C GLN A 264 17.02 -12.61 -18.90
N LYS A 265 18.31 -12.85 -19.16
CA LYS A 265 19.38 -12.39 -18.28
C LYS A 265 19.38 -10.85 -18.27
N PRO A 266 19.25 -10.18 -17.11
CA PRO A 266 19.28 -8.73 -17.06
C PRO A 266 20.70 -8.21 -17.35
N ALA A 267 20.79 -6.98 -17.84
CA ALA A 267 22.07 -6.36 -18.20
C ALA A 267 23.02 -6.23 -16.99
N ARG A 268 22.48 -5.96 -15.80
CA ARG A 268 23.21 -5.84 -14.53
C ARG A 268 23.08 -7.09 -13.67
N TYR A 269 23.25 -8.25 -14.27
CA TYR A 269 23.22 -9.52 -13.55
C TYR A 269 24.48 -9.72 -12.68
N ASN A 270 24.27 -9.94 -11.38
CA ASN A 270 25.31 -10.36 -10.46
C ASN A 270 24.91 -11.68 -9.78
N ARG A 271 25.61 -12.77 -10.14
CA ARG A 271 25.35 -14.11 -9.60
C ARG A 271 25.45 -14.16 -8.07
N GLU A 272 26.41 -13.44 -7.50
CA GLU A 272 26.75 -13.51 -6.08
C GLU A 272 25.63 -13.01 -5.16
N GLU A 273 24.63 -12.31 -5.71
CA GLU A 273 23.44 -11.90 -4.95
C GLU A 273 22.52 -13.08 -4.59
N TYR A 274 22.65 -14.20 -5.30
CA TYR A 274 21.69 -15.31 -5.24
C TYR A 274 22.29 -16.63 -4.75
N VAL A 275 23.61 -16.72 -4.63
CA VAL A 275 24.30 -18.00 -4.36
C VAL A 275 23.87 -18.69 -3.07
N SER A 276 23.38 -17.96 -2.06
CA SER A 276 22.88 -18.59 -0.84
C SER A 276 21.61 -19.43 -1.06
N LEU A 277 20.87 -19.18 -2.15
CA LEU A 277 19.70 -19.99 -2.53
C LEU A 277 20.09 -21.44 -2.85
N ILE A 278 21.33 -21.69 -3.31
CA ILE A 278 21.80 -23.03 -3.68
C ILE A 278 21.67 -24.01 -2.51
N ASP A 279 22.20 -23.61 -1.35
CA ASP A 279 22.19 -24.46 -0.16
C ASP A 279 20.79 -24.55 0.45
N ASP A 280 20.02 -23.47 0.42
CA ASP A 280 18.63 -23.46 0.91
C ASP A 280 17.76 -24.46 0.12
N VAL A 281 17.85 -24.46 -1.22
CA VAL A 281 17.13 -25.39 -2.11
C VAL A 281 17.62 -26.82 -1.93
N LYS A 282 18.94 -27.05 -1.86
CA LYS A 282 19.52 -28.40 -1.68
C LYS A 282 19.10 -29.02 -0.36
N THR A 283 19.13 -28.25 0.72
CA THR A 283 18.89 -28.76 2.08
C THR A 283 17.43 -28.69 2.51
N GLY A 284 16.59 -27.97 1.77
CA GLY A 284 15.19 -27.72 2.14
C GLY A 284 15.06 -26.75 3.31
N THR A 285 16.02 -25.83 3.47
CA THR A 285 16.02 -24.86 4.58
C THR A 285 15.26 -23.60 4.18
N TYR A 286 14.29 -23.19 5.00
CA TYR A 286 13.47 -22.01 4.74
C TYR A 286 12.95 -21.33 6.02
N THR A 287 12.16 -20.27 5.87
CA THR A 287 11.74 -19.36 6.97
C THR A 287 10.37 -19.69 7.60
N GLY A 288 9.72 -20.79 7.24
CA GLY A 288 8.39 -21.14 7.76
C GLY A 288 8.42 -21.92 9.08
N VAL A 289 7.37 -21.77 9.89
CA VAL A 289 7.25 -22.39 11.23
C VAL A 289 7.39 -23.92 11.24
N ALA A 290 7.09 -24.60 10.12
CA ALA A 290 7.24 -26.05 10.00
C ALA A 290 8.69 -26.51 10.19
N MET A 291 9.69 -25.66 9.96
CA MET A 291 11.10 -25.98 10.23
C MET A 291 11.39 -26.27 11.71
N MET A 292 10.58 -25.74 12.63
CA MET A 292 10.70 -26.05 14.07
C MET A 292 10.41 -27.53 14.39
N LYS A 293 9.73 -28.24 13.49
CA LYS A 293 9.36 -29.66 13.67
C LYS A 293 10.37 -30.62 13.03
N LEU A 294 11.46 -30.11 12.46
CA LEU A 294 12.40 -30.91 11.70
C LEU A 294 13.30 -31.75 12.63
N THR A 295 13.21 -33.08 12.51
CA THR A 295 14.05 -34.02 13.26
C THR A 295 15.47 -34.14 12.69
N ASP A 296 16.44 -34.57 13.49
CA ASP A 296 17.81 -34.75 13.01
C ASP A 296 17.93 -35.86 11.95
N ALA A 297 17.13 -36.92 12.07
CA ALA A 297 17.05 -37.96 11.04
C ALA A 297 16.60 -37.40 9.67
N GLN A 298 15.60 -36.52 9.67
CA GLN A 298 15.15 -35.85 8.45
C GLN A 298 16.21 -34.88 7.89
N LYS A 299 16.97 -34.18 8.75
CA LYS A 299 18.11 -33.34 8.30
C LYS A 299 19.16 -34.18 7.60
N VAL A 300 19.54 -35.31 8.18
CA VAL A 300 20.53 -36.24 7.59
C VAL A 300 20.00 -36.81 6.26
N GLU A 301 18.73 -37.22 6.20
CA GLU A 301 18.13 -37.72 4.97
C GLU A 301 18.07 -36.64 3.88
N ASN A 302 17.73 -35.39 4.21
CA ASN A 302 17.77 -34.29 3.24
C ASN A 302 19.18 -34.02 2.74
N GLN A 303 20.21 -34.10 3.59
CA GLN A 303 21.60 -34.02 3.14
C GLN A 303 21.98 -35.16 2.19
N ARG A 304 21.48 -36.39 2.44
CA ARG A 304 21.67 -37.54 1.54
C ARG A 304 20.99 -37.30 0.19
N ARG A 305 19.75 -36.82 0.19
CA ARG A 305 18.99 -36.45 -1.02
C ARG A 305 19.66 -35.35 -1.81
N ALA A 306 20.15 -34.31 -1.14
CA ALA A 306 20.92 -33.22 -1.74
C ALA A 306 22.15 -33.74 -2.50
N LYS A 307 22.94 -34.62 -1.87
CA LYS A 307 24.10 -35.27 -2.50
C LYS A 307 23.72 -36.16 -3.69
N ALA A 308 22.53 -36.76 -3.65
CA ALA A 308 21.97 -37.56 -4.75
C ALA A 308 21.24 -36.71 -5.82
N GLY A 309 21.25 -35.38 -5.71
CA GLY A 309 20.54 -34.48 -6.64
C GLY A 309 19.01 -34.61 -6.58
N SER A 310 18.46 -35.19 -5.52
CA SER A 310 17.02 -35.39 -5.33
C SER A 310 16.40 -34.24 -4.52
N PRO A 311 15.11 -33.90 -4.73
CA PRO A 311 14.43 -32.91 -3.91
C PRO A 311 14.41 -33.30 -2.41
N PRO A 312 14.52 -32.32 -1.49
CA PRO A 312 14.29 -32.57 -0.08
C PRO A 312 12.82 -32.97 0.17
N ASP A 313 12.59 -33.72 1.24
CA ASP A 313 11.25 -34.21 1.61
C ASP A 313 10.81 -33.58 2.92
N MET A 314 10.14 -32.43 2.79
CA MET A 314 9.92 -31.49 3.88
C MET A 314 8.48 -30.99 3.92
N PRO A 315 7.78 -31.10 5.06
CA PRO A 315 6.43 -30.57 5.20
C PRO A 315 6.38 -29.06 4.94
N GLY A 316 5.52 -28.61 4.03
CA GLY A 316 5.30 -27.19 3.77
C GLY A 316 6.38 -26.49 2.94
N MET A 317 7.31 -27.26 2.36
CA MET A 317 8.35 -26.75 1.48
C MET A 317 7.76 -26.17 0.19
N PRO A 318 8.23 -25.00 -0.28
CA PRO A 318 7.88 -24.48 -1.61
C PRO A 318 8.32 -25.44 -2.73
N LYS A 319 7.67 -25.37 -3.89
CA LYS A 319 8.02 -26.16 -5.09
C LYS A 319 8.26 -25.25 -6.28
N GLY A 320 9.23 -25.59 -7.14
CA GLY A 320 9.59 -24.80 -8.31
C GLY A 320 9.77 -23.32 -8.02
N ILE A 321 9.12 -22.48 -8.83
CA ILE A 321 9.17 -21.02 -8.71
C ILE A 321 8.67 -20.49 -7.36
N ALA A 322 7.89 -21.29 -6.62
CA ALA A 322 7.40 -20.89 -5.31
C ALA A 322 8.53 -20.66 -4.31
N TRP A 323 9.75 -21.14 -4.56
CA TRP A 323 10.93 -20.78 -3.77
C TRP A 323 11.31 -19.29 -3.86
N LEU A 324 10.94 -18.62 -4.94
CA LEU A 324 11.35 -17.24 -5.23
C LEU A 324 10.20 -16.26 -4.96
N THR A 325 8.98 -16.69 -5.25
CA THR A 325 7.78 -15.84 -5.23
C THR A 325 6.60 -16.65 -4.74
N ASN A 326 5.77 -16.10 -3.87
CA ASN A 326 4.43 -16.64 -3.65
C ASN A 326 3.61 -16.47 -4.93
N MET A 327 2.62 -17.35 -5.15
CA MET A 327 1.82 -17.44 -6.36
C MET A 327 0.35 -17.56 -5.99
N VAL A 328 -0.47 -16.59 -6.43
CA VAL A 328 -1.92 -16.65 -6.29
C VAL A 328 -2.55 -16.75 -7.68
N LYS A 329 -3.42 -17.74 -7.87
CA LYS A 329 -4.06 -17.98 -9.17
C LYS A 329 -4.94 -16.81 -9.58
N LEU A 330 -4.79 -16.38 -10.84
CA LEU A 330 -5.62 -15.40 -11.51
C LEU A 330 -6.35 -16.06 -12.70
N PRO A 331 -7.39 -15.40 -13.26
CA PRO A 331 -8.00 -15.82 -14.52
C PRO A 331 -7.00 -15.94 -15.68
N ASN A 332 -7.39 -16.71 -16.71
CA ASN A 332 -6.63 -16.89 -17.96
C ASN A 332 -5.21 -17.48 -17.80
N GLY A 333 -5.05 -18.42 -16.86
CA GLY A 333 -3.78 -19.16 -16.72
C GLY A 333 -2.62 -18.31 -16.18
N LYS A 334 -2.94 -17.17 -15.54
CA LYS A 334 -1.98 -16.26 -14.94
C LYS A 334 -1.93 -16.42 -13.42
N ASN A 335 -0.88 -15.90 -12.82
CA ASN A 335 -0.70 -15.88 -11.39
C ASN A 335 -0.11 -14.53 -10.96
N ASP A 336 -0.57 -14.05 -9.81
CA ASP A 336 0.01 -12.93 -9.08
C ASP A 336 1.20 -13.44 -8.27
N GLY A 337 2.38 -12.90 -8.60
CA GLY A 337 3.63 -13.15 -7.90
C GLY A 337 3.91 -12.10 -6.84
N ASN A 338 4.19 -12.51 -5.62
CA ASN A 338 4.63 -11.62 -4.53
C ASN A 338 5.85 -12.20 -3.81
N ASN A 339 6.44 -11.46 -2.88
CA ASN A 339 7.45 -12.00 -1.98
C ASN A 339 7.01 -13.34 -1.34
N GLN A 340 7.92 -14.30 -1.29
CA GLN A 340 7.74 -15.59 -0.66
C GLN A 340 8.08 -15.53 0.84
N HIS A 341 7.05 -15.77 1.67
CA HIS A 341 7.16 -15.87 3.13
C HIS A 341 7.98 -17.05 3.64
N HIS A 342 8.18 -18.06 2.79
CA HIS A 342 8.97 -19.26 3.05
C HIS A 342 10.32 -19.24 2.31
N ALA A 343 10.96 -18.10 2.19
CA ALA A 343 12.29 -17.98 1.57
C ALA A 343 13.18 -16.98 2.33
N PHE A 344 14.50 -17.20 2.27
CA PHE A 344 15.50 -16.23 2.74
C PHE A 344 15.88 -15.21 1.67
N ILE A 345 15.87 -15.63 0.40
CA ILE A 345 16.00 -14.79 -0.79
C ILE A 345 14.71 -14.92 -1.57
N SER A 346 14.15 -13.78 -1.96
CA SER A 346 12.87 -13.67 -2.65
C SER A 346 12.85 -12.36 -3.44
N THR A 347 11.71 -11.97 -4.01
CA THR A 347 11.51 -10.76 -4.80
C THR A 347 11.62 -9.45 -4.02
N ASP A 348 11.68 -9.51 -2.69
CA ASP A 348 12.04 -8.38 -1.84
C ASP A 348 13.55 -8.08 -1.92
N LEU A 349 13.92 -6.79 -1.90
CA LEU A 349 15.32 -6.35 -1.79
C LEU A 349 15.51 -5.49 -0.52
N PRO A 350 15.70 -6.12 0.66
CA PRO A 350 15.88 -5.41 1.92
C PRO A 350 17.13 -4.52 1.95
N GLU A 351 17.13 -3.55 2.87
CA GLU A 351 18.20 -2.56 3.14
C GLU A 351 18.37 -1.48 2.06
N GLU A 352 18.29 -1.86 0.78
CA GLU A 352 18.56 -0.93 -0.32
C GLU A 352 17.45 0.12 -0.49
N ASN A 353 16.22 -0.13 0.00
CA ASN A 353 15.09 0.78 -0.11
C ASN A 353 14.97 1.80 1.03
N TRP A 354 15.78 1.75 2.09
CA TRP A 354 15.63 2.64 3.24
C TRP A 354 15.66 4.15 2.90
N PRO A 355 16.48 4.63 1.94
CA PRO A 355 16.46 6.05 1.56
C PRO A 355 15.21 6.45 0.77
N TYR A 356 14.46 5.49 0.19
CA TYR A 356 13.39 5.76 -0.78
C TYR A 356 12.36 6.78 -0.29
N PRO A 357 11.81 6.70 0.95
CA PRO A 357 10.78 7.64 1.38
C PRO A 357 11.26 9.09 1.35
N THR A 358 12.55 9.36 1.61
CA THR A 358 13.09 10.73 1.71
C THR A 358 13.89 11.19 0.50
N SER A 359 14.03 10.33 -0.51
CA SER A 359 14.81 10.63 -1.71
C SER A 359 13.95 11.22 -2.82
N GLY A 360 14.55 12.07 -3.65
CA GLY A 360 13.91 12.60 -4.86
C GLY A 360 13.69 11.54 -5.94
N TRP A 361 12.86 11.88 -6.93
CA TRP A 361 12.43 10.95 -7.97
C TRP A 361 13.57 10.36 -8.81
N GLU A 362 14.66 11.10 -9.03
CA GLU A 362 15.82 10.57 -9.76
C GLU A 362 16.43 9.35 -9.04
N TRP A 363 16.55 9.41 -7.71
CA TRP A 363 17.03 8.28 -6.92
C TRP A 363 16.01 7.14 -6.92
N ARG A 364 14.72 7.45 -6.75
CA ARG A 364 13.64 6.45 -6.76
C ARG A 364 13.55 5.69 -8.08
N ASP A 365 13.70 6.38 -9.21
CA ASP A 365 13.71 5.78 -10.54
C ASP A 365 14.92 4.85 -10.72
N ARG A 366 16.12 5.22 -10.22
CA ARG A 366 17.29 4.33 -10.21
C ARG A 366 17.08 3.11 -9.33
N PHE A 367 16.48 3.27 -8.15
CA PHE A 367 16.16 2.16 -7.26
C PHE A 367 15.14 1.21 -7.89
N ALA A 368 14.11 1.74 -8.55
CA ALA A 368 13.12 0.93 -9.27
C ALA A 368 13.77 0.05 -10.34
N GLN A 369 14.68 0.62 -11.15
CA GLN A 369 15.45 -0.16 -12.12
C GLN A 369 16.34 -1.21 -11.44
N ARG A 370 17.03 -0.85 -10.35
CA ARG A 370 17.86 -1.78 -9.57
C ARG A 370 17.04 -2.97 -9.04
N LEU A 371 15.84 -2.72 -8.51
CA LEU A 371 14.96 -3.77 -8.01
C LEU A 371 14.44 -4.67 -9.14
N ARG A 372 14.14 -4.10 -10.32
CA ARG A 372 13.82 -4.88 -11.52
C ARG A 372 14.99 -5.79 -11.92
N ASP A 373 16.20 -5.23 -12.04
CA ASP A 373 17.40 -5.98 -12.39
C ASP A 373 17.65 -7.14 -11.39
N TYR A 374 17.46 -6.87 -10.09
CA TYR A 374 17.54 -7.88 -9.04
C TYR A 374 16.48 -8.98 -9.22
N THR A 375 15.23 -8.60 -9.50
CA THR A 375 14.11 -9.55 -9.64
C THR A 375 14.28 -10.42 -10.87
N GLU A 376 14.56 -9.84 -12.04
CA GLU A 376 14.83 -10.58 -13.28
C GLU A 376 16.07 -11.47 -13.11
N GLY A 377 17.09 -11.00 -12.40
CA GLY A 377 18.31 -11.75 -12.11
C GLY A 377 18.09 -12.95 -11.20
N LEU A 378 17.23 -12.84 -10.19
CA LEU A 378 16.85 -13.94 -9.30
C LEU A 378 16.18 -15.08 -10.08
N PHE A 379 15.23 -14.72 -10.94
CA PHE A 379 14.52 -15.71 -11.76
C PHE A 379 15.46 -16.32 -12.79
N TYR A 380 16.31 -15.53 -13.43
CA TYR A 380 17.32 -16.04 -14.36
C TYR A 380 18.29 -17.00 -13.66
N PHE A 381 18.80 -16.65 -12.49
CA PHE A 381 19.67 -17.51 -11.68
C PHE A 381 18.98 -18.85 -11.38
N ALA A 382 17.76 -18.80 -10.86
CA ALA A 382 16.98 -19.99 -10.51
C ALA A 382 16.69 -20.92 -11.71
N GLN A 383 16.57 -20.36 -12.91
CA GLN A 383 16.30 -21.12 -14.14
C GLN A 383 17.57 -21.68 -14.79
N ASN A 384 18.75 -21.09 -14.56
CA ASN A 384 19.93 -21.34 -15.40
C ASN A 384 21.18 -21.79 -14.64
N ASP A 385 21.38 -21.43 -13.37
CA ASP A 385 22.65 -21.65 -12.69
C ASP A 385 22.97 -23.14 -12.45
N SER A 386 24.08 -23.62 -12.99
CA SER A 386 24.44 -25.05 -12.95
C SER A 386 24.70 -25.61 -11.56
N GLU A 387 24.90 -24.77 -10.54
CA GLU A 387 25.06 -25.26 -9.16
C GLU A 387 23.73 -25.55 -8.46
N LEU A 388 22.62 -25.06 -9.01
CA LEU A 388 21.27 -25.43 -8.57
C LEU A 388 20.89 -26.81 -9.13
N PRO A 389 20.14 -27.62 -8.36
CA PRO A 389 19.69 -28.93 -8.82
C PRO A 389 18.88 -28.88 -10.13
N ASP A 390 19.07 -29.88 -11.00
CA ASP A 390 18.39 -29.95 -12.29
C ASP A 390 16.87 -29.97 -12.19
N TRP A 391 16.32 -30.64 -11.16
CA TRP A 391 14.87 -30.66 -10.93
C TRP A 391 14.34 -29.24 -10.67
N PHE A 392 15.06 -28.46 -9.87
CA PHE A 392 14.66 -27.11 -9.47
C PHE A 392 14.70 -26.15 -10.66
N ARG A 393 15.78 -26.21 -11.45
CA ARG A 393 15.91 -25.40 -12.67
C ARG A 393 14.81 -25.68 -13.66
N LYS A 394 14.49 -26.96 -13.89
CA LYS A 394 13.41 -27.39 -14.81
C LYS A 394 12.06 -26.85 -14.37
N GLU A 395 11.71 -27.02 -13.09
CA GLU A 395 10.46 -26.50 -12.53
C GLU A 395 10.39 -24.96 -12.61
N CYS A 396 11.48 -24.25 -12.33
CA CYS A 396 11.52 -22.78 -12.47
C CYS A 396 11.40 -22.33 -13.93
N ALA A 397 11.98 -23.07 -14.88
CA ALA A 397 11.96 -22.77 -16.31
C ALA A 397 10.58 -23.02 -16.97
N GLU A 398 9.64 -23.65 -16.25
CA GLU A 398 8.24 -23.73 -16.66
C GLU A 398 7.54 -22.36 -16.62
N TRP A 399 8.10 -21.37 -15.94
CA TRP A 399 7.47 -20.08 -15.72
C TRP A 399 8.12 -18.93 -16.48
N GLY A 400 7.31 -17.94 -16.81
CA GLY A 400 7.77 -16.68 -17.40
C GLY A 400 6.74 -15.57 -17.25
N TRP A 401 6.99 -14.43 -17.89
CA TRP A 401 6.09 -13.28 -17.87
C TRP A 401 4.84 -13.54 -18.71
N ALA A 402 3.70 -13.00 -18.29
CA ALA A 402 2.47 -13.03 -19.08
C ALA A 402 2.59 -12.11 -20.31
N LYS A 403 2.50 -12.68 -21.52
CA LYS A 403 2.74 -12.01 -22.80
C LYS A 403 1.80 -10.84 -23.08
N ASP A 404 0.59 -10.88 -22.55
CA ASP A 404 -0.46 -9.90 -22.78
C ASP A 404 -0.59 -8.85 -21.66
N GLU A 405 0.23 -8.95 -20.61
CA GLU A 405 0.36 -7.91 -19.58
C GLU A 405 1.61 -7.07 -19.85
N TYR A 406 1.55 -5.77 -19.51
CA TYR A 406 2.67 -4.84 -19.58
C TYR A 406 3.45 -4.86 -20.91
N THR A 407 2.73 -4.94 -22.04
CA THR A 407 3.31 -5.11 -23.38
C THR A 407 4.20 -3.94 -23.83
N ASP A 408 4.04 -2.78 -23.19
CA ASP A 408 4.81 -1.55 -23.31
C ASP A 408 6.05 -1.50 -22.39
N ASN A 409 6.20 -2.44 -21.44
CA ASN A 409 7.28 -2.44 -20.44
C ASN A 409 8.04 -3.79 -20.35
N GLY A 410 8.07 -4.53 -21.46
CA GLY A 410 8.75 -5.82 -21.53
C GLY A 410 8.08 -6.91 -20.70
N HIS A 411 6.75 -6.85 -20.57
CA HIS A 411 5.93 -7.79 -19.79
C HIS A 411 6.18 -7.76 -18.28
N PHE A 412 6.79 -6.67 -17.80
CA PHE A 412 7.11 -6.46 -16.40
C PHE A 412 6.29 -5.30 -15.81
N PRO A 413 5.83 -5.40 -14.55
CA PRO A 413 5.05 -4.34 -13.89
C PRO A 413 5.75 -2.97 -13.92
N ARG A 414 4.98 -1.89 -14.02
CA ARG A 414 5.52 -0.54 -14.24
C ARG A 414 5.86 0.18 -12.94
N GLN A 415 5.18 -0.19 -11.86
CA GLN A 415 5.27 0.49 -10.57
C GLN A 415 5.77 -0.46 -9.48
N LEU A 416 6.60 0.09 -8.62
CA LEU A 416 7.17 -0.57 -7.47
C LEU A 416 6.13 -0.68 -6.35
N TYR A 417 6.11 -1.80 -5.63
CA TYR A 417 5.24 -1.96 -4.46
C TYR A 417 5.87 -1.32 -3.23
N VAL A 418 5.60 -0.03 -3.07
CA VAL A 418 5.96 0.74 -1.88
C VAL A 418 5.01 0.34 -0.75
N ARG A 419 5.47 -0.52 0.15
CA ARG A 419 4.66 -0.99 1.29
C ARG A 419 4.55 0.05 2.39
N GLU A 420 5.56 0.90 2.54
CA GLU A 420 5.59 1.93 3.56
C GLU A 420 6.45 3.11 3.13
N GLY A 421 5.81 4.21 2.72
CA GLY A 421 6.47 5.49 2.52
C GLY A 421 6.54 6.30 3.81
N ARG A 422 6.28 7.61 3.72
CA ARG A 422 6.08 8.45 4.90
C ARG A 422 4.72 8.13 5.53
N ARG A 423 4.69 7.88 6.84
CA ARG A 423 3.44 7.72 7.61
C ARG A 423 3.11 9.06 8.26
N MET A 424 2.10 9.78 7.78
CA MET A 424 1.71 11.09 8.32
C MET A 424 1.47 11.00 9.83
N LYS A 425 1.86 12.01 10.61
CA LYS A 425 1.33 12.19 11.96
C LYS A 425 -0.04 12.88 11.86
N GLY A 426 -1.08 12.11 12.05
CA GLY A 426 -2.46 12.57 12.07
C GLY A 426 -2.99 12.82 13.48
N LYS A 427 -4.24 13.29 13.57
CA LYS A 427 -4.96 13.49 14.85
C LYS A 427 -5.19 12.19 15.63
N TYR A 428 -5.01 11.04 14.99
CA TYR A 428 -4.95 9.73 15.64
C TYR A 428 -3.89 8.87 14.98
N ILE A 429 -3.11 8.15 15.78
CA ILE A 429 -2.12 7.18 15.31
C ILE A 429 -2.72 5.79 15.48
N PHE A 430 -3.06 5.14 14.37
CA PHE A 430 -3.54 3.77 14.36
C PHE A 430 -2.42 2.80 14.76
N LYS A 431 -2.72 1.87 15.66
CA LYS A 431 -1.77 0.92 16.24
C LYS A 431 -2.24 -0.51 16.00
N ALA A 432 -1.37 -1.48 16.25
CA ALA A 432 -1.68 -2.90 16.24
C ALA A 432 -2.91 -3.23 17.11
N GLN A 433 -3.04 -2.60 18.28
CA GLN A 433 -4.16 -2.83 19.19
C GLN A 433 -5.50 -2.36 18.63
N ASP A 434 -5.52 -1.46 17.64
CA ASP A 434 -6.76 -1.07 16.94
C ASP A 434 -7.25 -2.16 15.98
N ALA A 435 -6.38 -3.10 15.60
CA ALA A 435 -6.68 -4.25 14.75
C ALA A 435 -6.77 -5.58 15.51
N GLN A 436 -6.33 -5.62 16.77
CA GLN A 436 -6.35 -6.82 17.60
C GLN A 436 -7.62 -6.88 18.45
N PRO A 437 -8.23 -8.07 18.61
CA PRO A 437 -9.32 -8.27 19.56
C PRO A 437 -8.96 -7.76 20.97
N VAL A 438 -9.87 -7.03 21.61
CA VAL A 438 -9.66 -6.61 23.01
C VAL A 438 -9.56 -7.81 23.97
N ARG A 439 -10.23 -8.92 23.61
CA ARG A 439 -10.10 -10.25 24.22
C ARG A 439 -10.27 -11.32 23.14
N PRO A 440 -9.77 -12.56 23.36
CA PRO A 440 -10.00 -13.66 22.43
C PRO A 440 -11.49 -13.85 22.12
N GLY A 441 -11.85 -13.85 20.84
CA GLY A 441 -13.24 -14.00 20.37
C GLY A 441 -14.07 -12.71 20.37
N GLU A 442 -13.57 -11.61 20.95
CA GLU A 442 -14.20 -10.29 20.88
C GLU A 442 -13.70 -9.49 19.66
N ARG A 443 -14.26 -8.30 19.45
CA ARG A 443 -13.84 -7.38 18.38
C ARG A 443 -12.68 -6.47 18.81
N PRO A 444 -11.93 -5.90 17.87
CA PRO A 444 -11.05 -4.77 18.16
C PRO A 444 -11.82 -3.54 18.68
N PRO A 445 -11.13 -2.55 19.26
CA PRO A 445 -11.74 -1.31 19.72
C PRO A 445 -12.57 -0.62 18.63
N LEU A 446 -13.73 -0.07 19.02
CA LEU A 446 -14.54 0.75 18.15
C LEU A 446 -14.20 2.22 18.34
N HIS A 447 -14.08 2.94 17.22
CA HIS A 447 -13.94 4.39 17.24
C HIS A 447 -15.25 5.03 16.77
N PRO A 448 -15.91 5.89 17.57
CA PRO A 448 -17.19 6.50 17.18
C PRO A 448 -17.13 7.30 15.87
N ASP A 449 -15.95 7.81 15.53
CA ASP A 449 -15.66 8.57 14.31
C ASP A 449 -15.13 7.69 13.16
N SER A 450 -15.40 6.38 13.18
CA SER A 450 -14.95 5.47 12.11
C SER A 450 -15.61 5.77 10.77
N ILE A 451 -14.79 5.72 9.72
CA ILE A 451 -15.17 5.99 8.33
C ILE A 451 -15.11 4.76 7.44
N THR A 452 -14.50 3.66 7.91
CA THR A 452 -14.48 2.38 7.22
C THR A 452 -14.16 1.24 8.18
N ALA A 453 -14.41 0.01 7.73
CA ALA A 453 -13.91 -1.23 8.33
C ALA A 453 -13.04 -2.01 7.33
N SER A 454 -12.05 -2.73 7.85
CA SER A 454 -11.18 -3.60 7.04
C SER A 454 -10.64 -4.77 7.85
N HIS A 455 -9.96 -5.70 7.18
CA HIS A 455 -9.39 -6.87 7.81
C HIS A 455 -8.25 -7.48 7.00
N TYR A 456 -7.05 -7.40 7.54
CA TYR A 456 -5.88 -8.13 7.09
C TYR A 456 -4.92 -8.37 8.26
N ALA A 457 -4.07 -9.38 8.18
CA ALA A 457 -3.07 -9.65 9.21
C ALA A 457 -2.15 -8.45 9.44
N LEU A 458 -1.52 -8.40 10.61
CA LEU A 458 -0.43 -7.46 10.87
C LEU A 458 0.86 -8.07 10.31
N ASP A 459 1.22 -7.73 9.07
CA ASP A 459 2.35 -8.33 8.36
C ASP A 459 3.42 -7.31 7.94
N SER A 460 4.68 -7.61 8.23
CA SER A 460 5.80 -6.79 7.77
C SER A 460 6.82 -7.65 7.05
N HIS A 461 7.46 -7.03 6.06
CA HIS A 461 8.45 -7.65 5.22
C HIS A 461 9.86 -7.48 5.80
N ALA A 462 10.81 -8.28 5.31
CA ALA A 462 12.17 -8.26 5.82
C ALA A 462 12.78 -6.86 5.68
N VAL A 463 13.32 -6.31 6.77
CA VAL A 463 13.99 -5.01 6.72
C VAL A 463 15.48 -5.14 6.43
N ARG A 464 16.05 -6.34 6.68
CA ARG A 464 17.46 -6.67 6.50
C ARG A 464 17.64 -7.95 5.71
N LYS A 465 18.77 -8.06 5.02
CA LYS A 465 19.20 -9.30 4.37
C LYS A 465 19.51 -10.35 5.45
N ARG A 466 19.58 -11.62 5.06
CA ARG A 466 19.87 -12.73 5.99
C ARG A 466 21.19 -12.49 6.71
N GLU A 467 21.14 -12.40 8.04
CA GLU A 467 22.33 -12.27 8.87
C GLU A 467 23.03 -13.62 9.07
N ALA A 468 24.36 -13.60 9.14
CA ALA A 468 25.17 -14.79 9.38
C ALA A 468 24.73 -15.52 10.67
N GLY A 469 24.57 -16.83 10.59
CA GLY A 469 24.14 -17.67 11.72
C GLY A 469 22.68 -17.51 12.14
N ARG A 470 21.88 -16.69 11.43
CA ARG A 470 20.45 -16.55 11.69
C ARG A 470 19.59 -17.38 10.74
N ILE A 471 18.54 -17.95 11.33
CA ILE A 471 17.50 -18.76 10.67
C ILE A 471 16.19 -17.97 10.48
N HIS A 472 16.20 -16.68 10.80
CA HIS A 472 15.07 -15.77 10.70
C HIS A 472 15.50 -14.48 9.98
N LEU A 473 14.57 -13.84 9.28
CA LEU A 473 14.77 -12.50 8.73
C LEU A 473 14.26 -11.45 9.72
N ASP A 474 15.01 -10.36 9.89
CA ASP A 474 14.60 -9.24 10.75
C ASP A 474 13.39 -8.51 10.15
N GLY A 475 12.39 -8.24 10.98
CA GLY A 475 11.17 -7.52 10.58
C GLY A 475 10.18 -8.38 9.80
N PHE A 476 10.53 -9.64 9.49
CA PHE A 476 9.67 -10.54 8.74
C PHE A 476 8.65 -11.21 9.65
N ILE A 477 7.51 -10.55 9.83
CA ILE A 477 6.54 -10.89 10.87
C ILE A 477 5.14 -11.02 10.29
N SER A 478 4.34 -11.85 10.95
CA SER A 478 2.90 -11.93 10.76
C SER A 478 2.25 -12.20 12.12
N TYR A 479 1.21 -11.43 12.44
CA TYR A 479 0.35 -11.61 13.60
C TYR A 479 -1.13 -11.57 13.19
N PRO A 480 -2.00 -12.35 13.85
CA PRO A 480 -3.42 -12.31 13.57
C PRO A 480 -4.02 -10.96 13.99
N SER A 481 -5.02 -10.54 13.23
CA SER A 481 -5.92 -9.43 13.54
C SER A 481 -7.36 -9.94 13.52
N ALA A 482 -8.31 -9.05 13.76
CA ALA A 482 -9.72 -9.27 13.47
C ALA A 482 -10.25 -8.10 12.65
N VAL A 483 -11.52 -8.18 12.22
CA VAL A 483 -12.14 -7.07 11.49
C VAL A 483 -12.19 -5.83 12.37
N TYR A 484 -11.54 -4.75 11.92
CA TYR A 484 -11.35 -3.51 12.67
C TYR A 484 -12.03 -2.34 11.99
N THR A 485 -12.13 -1.23 12.74
CA THR A 485 -12.68 0.05 12.25
C THR A 485 -11.57 1.08 12.19
N VAL A 486 -11.65 2.01 11.23
CA VAL A 486 -10.63 3.04 11.02
C VAL A 486 -11.22 4.43 11.30
N PRO A 487 -10.75 5.16 12.34
CA PRO A 487 -11.23 6.50 12.67
C PRO A 487 -10.84 7.54 11.62
N PHE A 488 -11.72 8.52 11.37
CA PHE A 488 -11.46 9.63 10.45
C PHE A 488 -10.15 10.36 10.76
N ARG A 489 -9.83 10.51 12.05
CA ARG A 489 -8.61 11.19 12.52
C ARG A 489 -7.30 10.59 12.00
N VAL A 490 -7.30 9.37 11.46
CA VAL A 490 -6.13 8.72 10.84
C VAL A 490 -5.71 9.41 9.54
N ILE A 491 -6.65 10.02 8.81
CA ILE A 491 -6.39 10.70 7.53
C ILE A 491 -6.35 12.22 7.66
N VAL A 492 -6.58 12.76 8.87
CA VAL A 492 -6.53 14.20 9.18
C VAL A 492 -5.17 14.57 9.78
N PRO A 493 -4.38 15.44 9.15
CA PRO A 493 -3.10 15.91 9.68
C PRO A 493 -3.18 16.48 11.11
N ASP A 494 -2.18 16.18 11.95
CA ASP A 494 -1.90 16.92 13.20
C ASP A 494 -1.09 18.19 12.86
N SER A 495 -1.75 19.12 12.19
CA SER A 495 -1.18 20.34 11.60
C SER A 495 -2.26 21.43 11.60
N PRO A 496 -1.91 22.73 11.57
CA PRO A 496 -2.89 23.80 11.41
C PRO A 496 -3.55 23.84 10.02
N LEU A 497 -3.04 23.08 9.04
CA LEU A 497 -3.54 23.11 7.66
C LEU A 497 -5.01 22.69 7.56
N GLU A 498 -5.84 23.60 7.05
CA GLU A 498 -7.30 23.45 7.05
C GLU A 498 -7.84 22.60 5.89
N ASN A 499 -7.06 22.40 4.83
CA ASN A 499 -7.54 21.88 3.55
C ASN A 499 -6.69 20.74 2.97
N LEU A 500 -6.14 19.88 3.83
CA LEU A 500 -5.33 18.71 3.45
C LEU A 500 -5.85 17.43 4.13
N LEU A 501 -5.97 16.35 3.35
CA LEU A 501 -6.23 14.99 3.83
C LEU A 501 -5.23 14.01 3.22
N ALA A 502 -4.95 12.91 3.93
CA ALA A 502 -3.94 11.94 3.51
C ALA A 502 -4.44 10.50 3.71
N PRO A 503 -5.23 9.95 2.76
CA PRO A 503 -5.79 8.60 2.85
C PRO A 503 -4.78 7.46 2.67
N VAL A 504 -3.69 7.69 1.94
CA VAL A 504 -2.70 6.64 1.62
C VAL A 504 -1.49 6.70 2.58
N PRO A 505 -0.78 7.83 2.75
CA PRO A 505 0.27 7.97 3.77
C PRO A 505 -0.36 8.21 5.15
N ALA A 506 -1.37 7.44 5.49
CA ALA A 506 -2.22 7.56 6.67
C ALA A 506 -1.44 7.43 7.99
N SER A 507 -2.04 7.95 9.07
CA SER A 507 -1.42 8.01 10.39
C SER A 507 -1.52 6.69 11.16
N ALA A 508 -0.38 6.00 11.25
CA ALA A 508 -0.25 4.76 11.99
C ALA A 508 1.18 4.54 12.47
N THR A 509 1.39 3.66 13.45
CA THR A 509 2.70 3.04 13.74
C THR A 509 3.10 2.08 12.62
N HIS A 510 4.35 1.60 12.59
CA HIS A 510 4.81 0.61 11.61
C HIS A 510 3.93 -0.64 11.61
N ILE A 511 3.62 -1.15 12.80
CA ILE A 511 2.79 -2.35 12.94
C ILE A 511 1.33 -2.03 12.60
N GLY A 512 0.75 -0.92 13.07
CA GLY A 512 -0.59 -0.52 12.67
C GLY A 512 -0.74 -0.30 11.16
N PHE A 513 0.27 0.28 10.51
CA PHE A 513 0.27 0.56 9.08
C PHE A 513 0.27 -0.71 8.24
N SER A 514 0.89 -1.80 8.72
CA SER A 514 0.97 -3.08 8.01
C SER A 514 -0.39 -3.62 7.56
N THR A 515 -1.44 -3.41 8.34
CA THR A 515 -2.79 -3.84 7.97
C THR A 515 -3.58 -2.75 7.25
N LEU A 516 -3.35 -1.47 7.59
CA LEU A 516 -4.03 -0.34 6.96
C LEU A 516 -3.61 -0.13 5.49
N ARG A 517 -2.39 -0.51 5.13
CA ARG A 517 -1.82 -0.28 3.79
C ARG A 517 -2.41 -1.15 2.66
N MET A 518 -3.47 -1.90 2.94
CA MET A 518 -4.08 -2.79 1.97
C MET A 518 -4.99 -2.00 1.03
N GLU A 519 -4.96 -2.33 -0.26
CA GLU A 519 -5.71 -1.61 -1.30
C GLU A 519 -7.22 -1.48 -1.00
N PRO A 520 -7.92 -2.49 -0.44
CA PRO A 520 -9.31 -2.30 0.00
C PRO A 520 -9.48 -1.16 1.01
N CYS A 521 -8.62 -1.11 2.02
CA CYS A 521 -8.66 -0.07 3.04
C CYS A 521 -8.34 1.29 2.43
N TRP A 522 -7.29 1.41 1.61
CA TRP A 522 -6.94 2.66 0.93
C TRP A 522 -8.01 3.15 -0.05
N MET A 523 -8.72 2.27 -0.76
CA MET A 523 -9.86 2.64 -1.59
C MET A 523 -10.99 3.24 -0.75
N ALA A 524 -11.29 2.64 0.41
CA ALA A 524 -12.31 3.16 1.32
C ALA A 524 -11.90 4.47 2.01
N LEU A 525 -10.63 4.59 2.42
CA LEU A 525 -10.08 5.84 2.95
C LEU A 525 -10.06 6.95 1.89
N GLY A 526 -9.75 6.60 0.64
CA GLY A 526 -9.85 7.48 -0.52
C GLY A 526 -11.27 8.00 -0.74
N GLN A 527 -12.26 7.11 -0.76
CA GLN A 527 -13.68 7.47 -0.82
C GLN A 527 -14.07 8.43 0.32
N ALA A 528 -13.63 8.15 1.55
CA ALA A 528 -13.86 9.00 2.71
C ALA A 528 -13.18 10.36 2.59
N ALA A 529 -11.94 10.41 2.11
CA ALA A 529 -11.20 11.66 1.90
C ALA A 529 -11.86 12.55 0.84
N GLY A 530 -12.27 11.97 -0.30
CA GLY A 530 -12.98 12.70 -1.36
C GLY A 530 -14.34 13.23 -0.88
N THR A 531 -15.09 12.42 -0.14
CA THR A 531 -16.38 12.81 0.47
C THR A 531 -16.18 13.94 1.49
N ALA A 532 -15.20 13.81 2.39
CA ALA A 532 -14.90 14.80 3.41
C ALA A 532 -14.45 16.13 2.81
N ALA A 533 -13.54 16.10 1.83
CA ALA A 533 -13.09 17.28 1.10
C ALA A 533 -14.24 17.97 0.37
N ALA A 534 -15.12 17.21 -0.29
CA ALA A 534 -16.31 17.75 -0.95
C ALA A 534 -17.25 18.48 0.01
N LEU A 535 -17.51 17.90 1.20
CA LEU A 535 -18.31 18.52 2.25
C LEU A 535 -17.64 19.79 2.80
N CYS A 536 -16.33 19.76 3.01
CA CYS A 536 -15.57 20.93 3.47
C CYS A 536 -15.63 22.08 2.46
N VAL A 537 -15.44 21.78 1.16
CA VAL A 537 -15.55 22.78 0.09
C VAL A 537 -16.98 23.33 -0.01
N GLN A 538 -18.00 22.47 0.08
CA GLN A 538 -19.40 22.91 0.04
C GLN A 538 -19.75 23.89 1.18
N LYS A 539 -19.20 23.66 2.37
CA LYS A 539 -19.46 24.47 3.56
C LYS A 539 -18.42 25.58 3.77
N SER A 540 -17.39 25.64 2.94
CA SER A 540 -16.25 26.55 3.11
C SER A 540 -15.61 26.49 4.50
N GLN A 541 -15.49 25.29 5.06
CA GLN A 541 -15.01 25.06 6.43
C GLN A 541 -13.66 24.31 6.45
N SER A 542 -12.97 24.40 7.58
CA SER A 542 -11.77 23.61 7.84
C SER A 542 -12.11 22.13 7.99
N VAL A 543 -11.20 21.25 7.55
CA VAL A 543 -11.28 19.80 7.81
C VAL A 543 -11.31 19.48 9.30
N HIS A 544 -10.75 20.37 10.12
CA HIS A 544 -10.74 20.22 11.58
C HIS A 544 -12.11 20.45 12.23
N GLU A 545 -13.02 21.11 11.53
CA GLU A 545 -14.37 21.48 11.99
C GLU A 545 -15.45 20.58 11.37
N LEU A 546 -15.08 19.67 10.45
CA LEU A 546 -16.02 18.77 9.80
C LEU A 546 -16.73 17.88 10.84
N ALA A 547 -18.06 18.00 10.89
CA ALA A 547 -18.90 17.12 11.70
C ALA A 547 -18.87 15.69 11.15
N VAL A 548 -18.12 14.79 11.81
CA VAL A 548 -17.98 13.39 11.38
C VAL A 548 -19.32 12.65 11.17
N PRO A 549 -20.39 12.88 11.94
CA PRO A 549 -21.69 12.27 11.65
C PRO A 549 -22.24 12.59 10.26
N GLU A 550 -21.97 13.77 9.71
CA GLU A 550 -22.39 14.13 8.35
C GLU A 550 -21.58 13.36 7.30
N LEU A 551 -20.27 13.24 7.52
CA LEU A 551 -19.39 12.41 6.69
C LEU A 551 -19.85 10.94 6.71
N GLN A 552 -20.12 10.39 7.88
CA GLN A 552 -20.60 9.02 8.04
C GLN A 552 -21.93 8.79 7.30
N SER A 553 -22.89 9.71 7.42
CA SER A 553 -24.16 9.64 6.67
C SER A 553 -23.92 9.65 5.15
N ALA A 554 -23.07 10.55 4.65
CA ALA A 554 -22.74 10.62 3.23
C ALA A 554 -22.02 9.35 2.72
N LEU A 555 -21.20 8.71 3.55
CA LEU A 555 -20.54 7.45 3.23
C LEU A 555 -21.52 6.27 3.21
N LEU A 556 -22.43 6.20 4.18
CA LEU A 556 -23.46 5.16 4.27
C LEU A 556 -24.44 5.20 3.09
N GLN A 557 -24.84 6.40 2.65
CA GLN A 557 -25.64 6.60 1.44
C GLN A 557 -24.92 6.05 0.19
N GLN A 558 -23.59 6.14 0.17
CA GLN A 558 -22.71 5.56 -0.86
C GLN A 558 -22.30 4.11 -0.55
N LYS A 559 -23.04 3.43 0.34
CA LYS A 559 -22.89 2.01 0.69
C LYS A 559 -21.53 1.63 1.28
N ALA A 560 -20.81 2.58 1.87
CA ALA A 560 -19.64 2.29 2.69
C ALA A 560 -20.04 1.47 3.93
N ILE A 561 -19.11 0.67 4.43
CA ILE A 561 -19.26 -0.09 5.67
C ILE A 561 -18.33 0.57 6.70
N LEU A 562 -18.91 1.10 7.78
CA LEU A 562 -18.17 1.77 8.85
C LEU A 562 -17.77 0.78 9.95
N VAL A 563 -18.57 -0.26 10.15
CA VAL A 563 -18.32 -1.36 11.06
C VAL A 563 -18.89 -2.65 10.48
N TYR A 564 -18.10 -3.72 10.50
CA TYR A 564 -18.54 -5.00 9.95
C TYR A 564 -19.48 -5.73 10.91
N SER A 565 -20.65 -6.09 10.41
CA SER A 565 -21.65 -6.93 11.08
C SER A 565 -21.90 -8.16 10.21
N LYS A 566 -21.55 -9.35 10.72
CA LYS A 566 -21.73 -10.61 9.98
C LYS A 566 -23.21 -10.80 9.64
N GLY A 567 -23.51 -11.06 8.36
CA GLY A 567 -24.86 -11.34 7.87
C GLY A 567 -25.72 -10.11 7.57
N MET A 568 -25.20 -8.90 7.74
CA MET A 568 -25.93 -7.67 7.40
C MET A 568 -25.59 -7.20 5.98
N ALA A 569 -26.59 -7.10 5.12
CA ALA A 569 -26.43 -6.58 3.76
C ALA A 569 -26.57 -5.05 3.72
N THR A 570 -25.90 -4.39 2.77
CA THR A 570 -26.03 -2.94 2.53
C THR A 570 -27.40 -2.51 2.00
N THR A 571 -28.24 -3.48 1.65
CA THR A 571 -29.63 -3.33 1.23
C THR A 571 -30.64 -3.46 2.39
N ASP A 572 -30.19 -3.82 3.59
CA ASP A 572 -31.07 -3.89 4.76
C ASP A 572 -31.60 -2.49 5.12
N PRO A 573 -32.92 -2.31 5.31
CA PRO A 573 -33.50 -1.01 5.70
C PRO A 573 -32.91 -0.41 6.98
N ASN A 574 -32.41 -1.25 7.89
CA ASN A 574 -31.81 -0.85 9.15
C ASN A 574 -30.29 -0.71 9.08
N PHE A 575 -29.67 -0.88 7.90
CA PHE A 575 -28.22 -0.87 7.72
C PHE A 575 -27.58 0.38 8.33
N GLU A 576 -28.01 1.57 7.92
CA GLU A 576 -27.39 2.83 8.36
C GLU A 576 -27.52 3.04 9.87
N ALA A 577 -28.73 2.80 10.40
CA ALA A 577 -29.01 2.91 11.84
C ALA A 577 -28.16 1.93 12.64
N ASN A 578 -28.01 0.68 12.18
CA ASN A 578 -27.18 -0.32 12.84
C ASN A 578 -25.70 0.05 12.85
N GLN A 579 -25.17 0.53 11.72
CA GLN A 579 -23.77 0.96 11.61
C GLN A 579 -23.45 2.06 12.65
N LEU A 580 -24.29 3.09 12.72
CA LEU A 580 -24.12 4.22 13.64
C LEU A 580 -24.35 3.84 15.11
N ALA A 581 -25.33 2.98 15.40
CA ALA A 581 -25.59 2.50 16.77
C ALA A 581 -24.42 1.65 17.28
N THR A 582 -23.94 0.72 16.44
CA THR A 582 -22.83 -0.17 16.78
C THR A 582 -21.56 0.61 17.09
N LEU A 583 -21.20 1.63 16.29
CA LEU A 583 -20.03 2.48 16.56
C LEU A 583 -20.12 3.27 17.86
N LYS A 584 -21.33 3.52 18.36
CA LYS A 584 -21.58 4.18 19.65
C LYS A 584 -21.62 3.19 20.82
N GLY A 585 -21.35 1.91 20.59
CA GLY A 585 -21.39 0.85 21.59
C GLY A 585 -22.80 0.47 22.06
N LYS A 586 -23.82 0.72 21.22
CA LYS A 586 -25.22 0.41 21.50
C LYS A 586 -25.68 -0.88 20.82
#